data_AF-A0A1G9DJR9-F1
#
_entry.id   AF-A0A1G9DJR9-F1
#
_cell.length_a   1.000
_cell.length_b   1.000
_cell.length_c   1.000
_cell.angle_alpha   90.00
_cell.angle_beta   90.00
_cell.angle_gamma   90.00
#
_symmetry.space_group_name_H-M   'P 1'
#
loop_
_entity.id
_entity.type
_entity.pdbx_description
1 polymer ?
#
loop_
_entity_poly.entity_id
_entity_poly.type
_entity_poly.pdbx_seq_one_letter_code
_entity_poly.pdbx_strand_id
1 'polypeptide(L)'
;MKMKQMRLTAVLVFSSIILMACSNPFDELADDINNALGLGSSSEEAETGEENSDDETADEENAEVEEETTDEEVPQEEPDGEAAEESDEETDPMYETFDYSHLYGEGEETTIEEGDYTVGDDIVPGRYSITTSSEYGAYLSIYNEEDRYVAGEALINEESSEDFADYPTELLVYLSEGDTMEVTNDDSFTLTPVSEEYDDELPAGMHVAGHDIEAGDYRITSQEAERVGYVETSHAEAYVTSRNAVGNAEEGGRESFLMTIEEGDIVDVIGVQSINLEKLD
;
A
#
# COMPACT_ATOMS: atom_id res chain seq x y z
N MET A 1 37.64 -20.70 -45.80
CA MET A 1 38.78 -19.76 -45.84
C MET A 1 38.62 -18.80 -47.01
N LYS A 2 38.19 -17.55 -46.74
CA LYS A 2 38.46 -16.34 -47.55
C LYS A 2 37.99 -15.13 -46.76
N MET A 3 38.96 -14.41 -46.19
CA MET A 3 38.81 -13.12 -45.54
C MET A 3 38.42 -12.04 -46.56
N LYS A 4 37.69 -11.03 -46.10
CA LYS A 4 37.93 -9.65 -46.55
C LYS A 4 37.73 -8.68 -45.40
N GLN A 5 38.87 -8.13 -44.98
CA GLN A 5 39.02 -6.93 -44.14
C GLN A 5 38.56 -5.68 -44.91
N MET A 6 38.05 -4.68 -44.18
CA MET A 6 38.46 -3.25 -44.23
C MET A 6 37.62 -2.47 -43.20
N ARG A 7 38.21 -2.04 -42.06
CA ARG A 7 38.76 -0.69 -41.75
C ARG A 7 37.66 0.37 -41.64
N LEU A 8 37.25 0.79 -40.44
CA LEU A 8 37.85 1.78 -39.50
C LEU A 8 37.93 3.22 -40.04
N THR A 9 37.39 4.15 -39.22
CA THR A 9 37.69 5.60 -39.05
C THR A 9 36.93 6.67 -39.86
N ALA A 10 36.16 7.51 -39.14
CA ALA A 10 36.08 8.98 -39.25
C ALA A 10 35.30 9.50 -38.01
N VAL A 11 35.97 9.89 -36.92
CA VAL A 11 36.50 11.23 -36.58
C VAL A 11 35.41 12.25 -36.20
N LEU A 12 35.40 12.54 -34.89
CA LEU A 12 34.87 13.71 -34.18
C LEU A 12 35.09 15.03 -34.92
N VAL A 13 34.03 15.84 -35.09
CA VAL A 13 34.01 17.30 -34.87
C VAL A 13 32.54 17.72 -34.71
N PHE A 14 32.16 18.28 -33.57
CA PHE A 14 31.36 19.53 -33.43
C PHE A 14 31.09 19.78 -31.93
N SER A 15 32.17 19.98 -31.15
CA SER A 15 32.09 20.83 -29.97
C SER A 15 32.19 22.27 -30.45
N SER A 16 31.11 23.03 -30.33
CA SER A 16 31.06 24.40 -29.79
C SER A 16 29.82 25.13 -30.29
N ILE A 17 28.89 25.40 -29.37
CA ILE A 17 28.19 26.66 -29.09
C ILE A 17 26.98 26.25 -28.23
N ILE A 18 27.01 26.58 -26.95
CA ILE A 18 25.94 27.20 -26.14
C ILE A 18 26.58 27.43 -24.77
N LEU A 19 27.15 28.62 -24.61
CA LEU A 19 27.33 29.28 -23.32
C LEU A 19 26.81 30.70 -23.56
N MET A 20 25.56 30.95 -23.18
CA MET A 20 25.00 32.25 -22.76
C MET A 20 23.47 32.18 -22.76
N ALA A 21 22.91 31.98 -21.56
CA ALA A 21 21.69 32.61 -21.03
C ALA A 21 21.19 31.72 -19.88
N CYS A 22 21.61 32.03 -18.65
CA CYS A 22 20.85 31.63 -17.47
C CYS A 22 19.62 32.55 -17.44
N SER A 23 18.55 32.15 -18.10
CA SER A 23 17.20 32.60 -17.77
C SER A 23 16.49 31.37 -17.23
N ASN A 24 16.18 31.39 -15.93
CA ASN A 24 15.39 30.34 -15.29
C ASN A 24 14.06 30.22 -16.04
N PRO A 25 13.72 29.07 -16.63
CA PRO A 25 12.44 28.89 -17.32
C PRO A 25 11.24 28.93 -16.36
N PHE A 26 11.50 29.02 -15.06
CA PHE A 26 10.49 29.07 -14.00
C PHE A 26 10.08 30.50 -13.63
N ASP A 27 10.90 31.52 -13.91
CA ASP A 27 10.54 32.91 -13.57
C ASP A 27 9.47 33.46 -14.52
N GLU A 28 9.55 33.13 -15.81
CA GLU A 28 8.53 33.49 -16.80
C GLU A 28 7.19 32.79 -16.52
N LEU A 29 7.24 31.56 -15.98
CA LEU A 29 6.05 30.83 -15.55
C LEU A 29 5.41 31.46 -14.29
N ALA A 30 6.23 31.96 -13.36
CA ALA A 30 5.74 32.62 -12.15
C ALA A 30 5.05 33.95 -12.47
N ASP A 31 5.61 34.74 -13.40
CA ASP A 31 4.99 35.99 -13.86
C ASP A 31 3.67 35.75 -14.61
N ASP A 32 3.58 34.68 -15.41
CA ASP A 32 2.34 34.31 -16.11
C ASP A 32 1.24 33.83 -15.15
N ILE A 33 1.58 33.07 -14.11
CA ILE A 33 0.61 32.62 -13.08
C ILE A 33 0.09 33.82 -12.27
N ASN A 34 0.97 34.76 -11.91
CA ASN A 34 0.58 35.95 -11.15
C ASN A 34 -0.31 36.90 -11.98
N ASN A 35 -0.05 37.03 -13.28
CA ASN A 35 -0.94 37.76 -14.19
C ASN A 35 -2.29 37.06 -14.38
N ALA A 36 -2.30 35.72 -14.47
CA ALA A 36 -3.53 34.94 -14.65
C ALA A 36 -4.44 34.97 -13.42
N LEU A 37 -3.88 35.09 -12.22
CA LEU A 37 -4.62 35.15 -10.95
C LEU A 37 -4.95 36.58 -10.49
N GLY A 38 -4.52 37.61 -11.24
CA GLY A 38 -4.76 39.01 -10.87
C GLY A 38 -4.02 39.45 -9.58
N LEU A 39 -3.02 38.68 -9.16
CA LEU A 39 -2.21 38.93 -7.98
C LEU A 39 -0.93 39.65 -8.40
N GLY A 40 -1.08 40.92 -8.80
CA GLY A 40 0.05 41.79 -9.09
C GLY A 40 0.87 42.07 -7.83
N SER A 41 2.09 41.54 -7.77
CA SER A 41 3.09 41.90 -6.75
C SER A 41 3.84 43.15 -7.20
N SER A 42 3.74 44.22 -6.41
CA SER A 42 4.70 45.32 -6.48
C SER A 42 5.92 44.96 -5.64
N SER A 43 7.03 44.60 -6.30
CA SER A 43 8.35 44.58 -5.67
C SER A 43 9.04 45.92 -5.86
N GLU A 44 9.41 46.59 -4.78
CA GLU A 44 10.58 47.46 -4.76
C GLU A 44 11.25 47.32 -3.40
N GLU A 45 12.52 46.91 -3.41
CA GLU A 45 13.39 46.92 -2.24
C GLU A 45 13.97 48.32 -2.00
N ALA A 46 14.04 48.77 -0.74
CA ALA A 46 15.25 49.36 -0.14
C ALA A 46 15.04 49.73 1.34
N GLU A 47 16.15 49.65 2.06
CA GLU A 47 16.40 49.71 3.51
C GLU A 47 15.87 50.91 4.32
N THR A 48 15.60 50.67 5.62
CA THR A 48 16.26 51.26 6.83
C THR A 48 15.29 51.49 8.01
N GLY A 49 15.76 51.23 9.23
CA GLY A 49 15.43 52.06 10.41
C GLY A 49 14.46 51.49 11.45
N GLU A 50 14.98 51.29 12.66
CA GLU A 50 14.26 51.11 13.93
C GLU A 50 13.18 52.19 14.17
N GLU A 51 12.05 51.82 14.79
CA GLU A 51 11.67 52.30 16.13
C GLU A 51 10.31 51.72 16.59
N ASN A 52 10.26 51.48 17.88
CA ASN A 52 9.18 50.92 18.68
C ASN A 52 8.21 52.03 19.12
N SER A 53 6.90 51.84 19.00
CA SER A 53 5.92 52.56 19.84
C SER A 53 4.56 51.85 19.88
N ASP A 54 4.14 51.51 21.10
CA ASP A 54 2.76 51.23 21.51
C ASP A 54 1.79 52.33 21.05
N ASP A 55 0.55 51.98 20.66
CA ASP A 55 -0.67 52.33 21.40
C ASP A 55 -1.93 51.72 20.75
N GLU A 56 -2.94 51.51 21.58
CA GLU A 56 -4.18 50.79 21.41
C GLU A 56 -5.15 51.34 20.34
N THR A 57 -6.05 50.49 19.83
CA THR A 57 -7.50 50.70 19.96
C THR A 57 -8.30 49.49 19.45
N ALA A 58 -9.24 49.06 20.29
CA ALA A 58 -10.28 48.09 19.98
C ALA A 58 -11.34 48.70 19.05
N ASP A 59 -11.94 47.88 18.19
CA ASP A 59 -13.36 47.98 17.87
C ASP A 59 -13.90 46.59 17.49
N GLU A 60 -14.77 46.09 18.36
CA GLU A 60 -15.73 45.03 18.09
C GLU A 60 -16.86 45.63 17.24
N GLU A 61 -17.18 45.06 16.08
CA GLU A 61 -18.56 45.13 15.58
C GLU A 61 -19.05 43.77 15.10
N ASN A 62 -20.18 43.44 15.70
CA ASN A 62 -21.03 42.28 15.64
C ASN A 62 -21.90 42.40 14.36
N ALA A 63 -21.98 41.36 13.53
CA ALA A 63 -22.92 41.33 12.41
C ALA A 63 -23.72 40.02 12.47
N GLU A 64 -25.02 40.22 12.64
CA GLU A 64 -26.04 39.23 12.98
C GLU A 64 -26.36 38.29 11.81
N VAL A 65 -26.74 37.07 12.19
CA VAL A 65 -27.36 36.04 11.37
C VAL A 65 -28.81 36.44 11.12
N GLU A 66 -29.24 36.49 9.85
CA GLU A 66 -30.65 36.38 9.49
C GLU A 66 -30.86 35.23 8.51
N GLU A 67 -31.65 34.25 8.94
CA GLU A 67 -32.30 33.27 8.07
C GLU A 67 -33.53 33.91 7.41
N GLU A 68 -33.70 33.72 6.11
CA GLU A 68 -35.02 33.73 5.49
C GLU A 68 -35.22 32.49 4.62
N THR A 69 -36.12 31.63 5.10
CA THR A 69 -36.79 30.58 4.36
C THR A 69 -37.89 31.19 3.48
N THR A 70 -37.94 30.87 2.20
CA THR A 70 -39.20 30.95 1.45
C THR A 70 -39.33 29.82 0.43
N ASP A 71 -40.38 29.03 0.66
CA ASP A 71 -41.01 28.01 -0.20
C ASP A 71 -41.32 28.53 -1.60
N GLU A 72 -40.96 27.75 -2.63
CA GLU A 72 -41.61 27.84 -3.94
C GLU A 72 -41.82 26.43 -4.51
N GLU A 73 -43.07 25.94 -4.42
CA GLU A 73 -43.53 24.68 -5.00
C GLU A 73 -43.45 24.72 -6.54
N VAL A 74 -42.77 23.74 -7.15
CA VAL A 74 -42.76 23.51 -8.60
C VAL A 74 -43.35 22.11 -8.88
N PRO A 75 -44.22 21.94 -9.89
CA PRO A 75 -45.10 20.77 -10.00
C PRO A 75 -44.38 19.49 -10.43
N GLN A 76 -44.80 18.36 -9.86
CA GLN A 76 -44.43 17.01 -10.30
C GLN A 76 -44.99 16.72 -11.70
N GLU A 77 -44.12 16.40 -12.65
CA GLU A 77 -44.45 15.57 -13.82
C GLU A 77 -43.89 14.16 -13.58
N GLU A 78 -44.80 13.18 -13.60
CA GLU A 78 -44.47 11.75 -13.65
C GLU A 78 -43.93 11.39 -15.04
N PRO A 79 -42.85 10.59 -15.14
CA PRO A 79 -42.63 9.75 -16.31
C PRO A 79 -42.90 8.28 -16.00
N ASP A 80 -43.61 7.70 -16.96
CA ASP A 80 -43.98 6.29 -17.18
C ASP A 80 -43.00 5.25 -16.62
N GLY A 81 -43.58 4.19 -16.08
CA GLY A 81 -42.90 2.95 -15.76
C GLY A 81 -42.42 2.24 -17.03
N GLU A 82 -41.11 2.18 -17.20
CA GLU A 82 -40.45 1.13 -17.96
C GLU A 82 -39.93 0.08 -16.97
N ALA A 83 -40.19 -1.18 -17.31
CA ALA A 83 -39.83 -2.34 -16.52
C ALA A 83 -38.34 -2.31 -16.17
N ALA A 84 -38.03 -2.60 -14.90
CA ALA A 84 -36.68 -2.94 -14.49
C ALA A 84 -36.28 -4.22 -15.25
N GLU A 85 -35.52 -4.03 -16.33
CA GLU A 85 -34.67 -5.06 -16.89
C GLU A 85 -33.68 -5.40 -15.77
N GLU A 86 -33.74 -6.63 -15.27
CA GLU A 86 -32.72 -7.17 -14.39
C GLU A 86 -31.40 -7.13 -15.18
N SER A 87 -30.52 -6.22 -14.81
CA SER A 87 -29.16 -6.25 -15.30
C SER A 87 -28.51 -7.48 -14.69
N ASP A 88 -28.26 -8.50 -15.52
CA ASP A 88 -27.21 -9.47 -15.24
C ASP A 88 -25.97 -8.68 -14.79
N GLU A 89 -25.50 -8.91 -13.57
CA GLU A 89 -24.21 -8.44 -13.07
C GLU A 89 -23.12 -9.09 -13.93
N GLU A 90 -22.84 -8.52 -15.11
CA GLU A 90 -21.57 -8.72 -15.77
C GLU A 90 -20.51 -8.15 -14.82
N THR A 91 -19.79 -9.04 -14.13
CA THR A 91 -18.53 -8.76 -13.45
C THR A 91 -17.67 -7.90 -14.37
N ASP A 92 -17.46 -6.64 -14.00
CA ASP A 92 -16.52 -5.76 -14.67
C ASP A 92 -15.14 -6.43 -14.57
N PRO A 93 -14.46 -6.73 -15.70
CA PRO A 93 -13.17 -7.44 -15.70
C PRO A 93 -12.05 -6.67 -14.97
N MET A 94 -12.31 -5.44 -14.53
CA MET A 94 -11.43 -4.67 -13.66
C MET A 94 -11.48 -5.13 -12.18
N TYR A 95 -12.42 -6.01 -11.81
CA TYR A 95 -12.68 -6.46 -10.44
C TYR A 95 -12.94 -7.98 -10.36
N GLU A 96 -12.12 -8.80 -11.02
CA GLU A 96 -12.15 -10.24 -10.73
C GLU A 96 -11.67 -10.48 -9.30
N THR A 97 -12.55 -11.04 -8.47
CA THR A 97 -12.23 -11.44 -7.10
C THR A 97 -11.35 -12.68 -7.13
N PHE A 98 -10.32 -12.71 -6.29
CA PHE A 98 -9.44 -13.87 -6.19
C PHE A 98 -10.09 -14.97 -5.38
N ASP A 99 -10.12 -16.18 -5.94
CA ASP A 99 -10.62 -17.37 -5.26
C ASP A 99 -9.46 -18.27 -4.86
N TYR A 100 -8.97 -18.09 -3.62
CA TYR A 100 -7.97 -18.96 -3.02
C TYR A 100 -8.55 -20.26 -2.45
N SER A 101 -9.86 -20.51 -2.56
CA SER A 101 -10.52 -21.69 -1.96
C SER A 101 -9.87 -23.01 -2.36
N HIS A 102 -9.30 -23.07 -3.58
CA HIS A 102 -8.61 -24.23 -4.13
C HIS A 102 -7.22 -24.51 -3.52
N LEU A 103 -6.66 -23.59 -2.72
CA LEU A 103 -5.35 -23.72 -2.09
C LEU A 103 -5.43 -24.14 -0.60
N TYR A 104 -6.62 -24.13 0.00
CA TYR A 104 -6.79 -24.42 1.42
C TYR A 104 -6.56 -25.90 1.73
N GLY A 105 -5.65 -26.16 2.67
CA GLY A 105 -5.27 -27.53 3.05
C GLY A 105 -4.54 -28.30 1.96
N GLU A 106 -4.14 -27.61 0.88
CA GLU A 106 -3.24 -28.12 -0.15
C GLU A 106 -1.79 -27.72 0.16
N GLY A 107 -0.85 -28.30 -0.57
CA GLY A 107 0.58 -28.06 -0.41
C GLY A 107 1.35 -29.24 0.19
N GLU A 108 2.67 -29.12 0.19
CA GLU A 108 3.59 -30.09 0.79
C GLU A 108 4.68 -29.35 1.58
N GLU A 109 4.94 -29.79 2.81
CA GLU A 109 6.01 -29.22 3.63
C GLU A 109 7.35 -29.30 2.90
N THR A 110 8.03 -28.17 2.78
CA THR A 110 9.32 -28.09 2.10
C THR A 110 10.23 -27.04 2.74
N THR A 111 11.53 -27.20 2.53
CA THR A 111 12.54 -26.22 2.92
C THR A 111 13.26 -25.76 1.66
N ILE A 112 13.35 -24.45 1.50
CA ILE A 112 14.05 -23.79 0.40
C ILE A 112 15.24 -22.99 0.95
N GLU A 113 16.31 -22.95 0.18
CA GLU A 113 17.50 -22.13 0.45
C GLU A 113 17.50 -20.90 -0.48
N GLU A 114 18.55 -20.09 -0.47
CA GLU A 114 18.71 -18.98 -1.43
C GLU A 114 18.52 -19.42 -2.89
N GLY A 115 17.70 -18.67 -3.63
CA GLY A 115 17.40 -18.93 -5.03
C GLY A 115 16.03 -18.44 -5.47
N ASP A 116 15.72 -18.72 -6.74
CA ASP A 116 14.43 -18.47 -7.37
C ASP A 116 13.65 -19.79 -7.49
N TYR A 117 12.39 -19.78 -7.08
CA TYR A 117 11.52 -20.95 -7.08
C TYR A 117 10.22 -20.64 -7.81
N THR A 118 9.71 -21.59 -8.60
CA THR A 118 8.41 -21.49 -9.27
C THR A 118 7.41 -22.44 -8.64
N VAL A 119 6.24 -21.92 -8.25
CA VAL A 119 5.15 -22.72 -7.69
C VAL A 119 4.50 -23.54 -8.81
N GLY A 120 4.30 -24.83 -8.57
CA GLY A 120 3.92 -25.85 -9.55
C GLY A 120 5.11 -26.68 -10.07
N ASP A 121 6.32 -26.11 -10.07
CA ASP A 121 7.56 -26.79 -10.50
C ASP A 121 8.43 -27.20 -9.30
N ASP A 122 8.75 -26.24 -8.43
CA ASP A 122 9.65 -26.41 -7.28
C ASP A 122 8.89 -26.51 -5.95
N ILE A 123 7.76 -25.81 -5.83
CA ILE A 123 6.91 -25.75 -4.63
C ILE A 123 5.49 -26.16 -5.03
N VAL A 124 4.84 -27.04 -4.28
CA VAL A 124 3.45 -27.43 -4.57
C VAL A 124 2.51 -26.25 -4.27
N PRO A 125 1.54 -25.90 -5.13
CA PRO A 125 0.55 -24.86 -4.81
C PRO A 125 -0.16 -25.15 -3.49
N GLY A 126 -0.44 -24.11 -2.70
CA GLY A 126 -1.10 -24.26 -1.41
C GLY A 126 -1.02 -23.00 -0.55
N ARG A 127 -1.61 -23.10 0.63
CA ARG A 127 -1.52 -22.09 1.69
C ARG A 127 -0.44 -22.48 2.69
N TYR A 128 0.49 -21.59 2.96
CA TYR A 128 1.67 -21.89 3.78
C TYR A 128 1.85 -20.87 4.92
N SER A 129 2.26 -21.36 6.09
CA SER A 129 3.02 -20.56 7.06
C SER A 129 4.51 -20.74 6.74
N ILE A 130 5.17 -19.64 6.42
CA ILE A 130 6.60 -19.60 6.09
C ILE A 130 7.36 -19.10 7.31
N THR A 131 8.37 -19.85 7.74
CA THR A 131 9.24 -19.50 8.86
C THR A 131 10.70 -19.57 8.45
N THR A 132 11.59 -18.94 9.23
CA THR A 132 13.04 -19.00 8.99
C THR A 132 13.80 -19.46 10.25
N SER A 133 14.95 -20.09 10.04
CA SER A 133 15.92 -20.36 11.10
C SER A 133 16.95 -19.23 11.27
N SER A 134 16.86 -18.14 10.48
CA SER A 134 17.83 -17.04 10.51
C SER A 134 17.74 -16.23 11.81
N GLU A 135 18.84 -16.14 12.55
CA GLU A 135 18.96 -15.33 13.78
C GLU A 135 19.13 -13.83 13.50
N TYR A 136 19.43 -13.47 12.26
CA TYR A 136 19.76 -12.09 11.85
C TYR A 136 18.76 -11.49 10.86
N GLY A 137 17.72 -12.23 10.56
CA GLY A 137 16.68 -11.87 9.61
C GLY A 137 16.95 -12.48 8.23
N ALA A 138 15.87 -12.93 7.60
CA ALA A 138 15.84 -13.43 6.23
C ALA A 138 14.77 -12.69 5.45
N TYR A 139 14.97 -12.49 4.15
CA TYR A 139 13.99 -11.81 3.30
C TYR A 139 13.57 -12.68 2.13
N LEU A 140 12.26 -12.73 1.89
CA LEU A 140 11.66 -13.33 0.70
C LEU A 140 10.71 -12.34 0.03
N SER A 141 10.54 -12.50 -1.28
CA SER A 141 9.52 -11.81 -2.07
C SER A 141 8.83 -12.77 -3.02
N ILE A 142 7.52 -12.59 -3.20
CA ILE A 142 6.65 -13.42 -4.03
C ILE A 142 6.03 -12.53 -5.10
N TYR A 143 6.07 -13.01 -6.35
CA TYR A 143 5.47 -12.34 -7.51
C TYR A 143 4.58 -13.33 -8.26
N ASN A 144 3.49 -12.84 -8.86
CA ASN A 144 2.63 -13.66 -9.70
C ASN A 144 3.24 -13.89 -11.10
N GLU A 145 2.54 -14.63 -11.96
CA GLU A 145 2.97 -14.93 -13.34
C GLU A 145 3.15 -13.69 -14.26
N GLU A 146 2.59 -12.54 -13.87
CA GLU A 146 2.72 -11.25 -14.55
C GLU A 146 3.81 -10.35 -13.95
N ASP A 147 4.69 -10.90 -13.10
CA ASP A 147 5.74 -10.20 -12.36
C ASP A 147 5.19 -9.11 -11.42
N ARG A 148 3.93 -9.21 -10.97
CA ARG A 148 3.35 -8.29 -9.97
C ARG A 148 3.64 -8.80 -8.58
N TYR A 149 4.06 -7.89 -7.68
CA TYR A 149 4.32 -8.22 -6.28
C TYR A 149 3.04 -8.70 -5.59
N VAL A 150 3.13 -9.87 -4.95
CA VAL A 150 2.03 -10.49 -4.20
C VAL A 150 2.25 -10.30 -2.70
N ALA A 151 3.39 -10.74 -2.19
CA ALA A 151 3.71 -10.71 -0.76
C ALA A 151 5.23 -10.80 -0.54
N GLY A 152 5.66 -10.55 0.69
CA GLY A 152 7.07 -10.62 1.06
C GLY A 152 7.30 -9.98 2.42
N GLU A 153 8.24 -10.53 3.17
CA GLU A 153 8.50 -10.09 4.53
C GLU A 153 9.95 -10.38 4.93
N ALA A 154 10.48 -9.54 5.83
CA ALA A 154 11.70 -9.82 6.55
C ALA A 154 11.35 -10.61 7.83
N LEU A 155 11.63 -11.91 7.81
CA LEU A 155 11.36 -12.81 8.93
C LEU A 155 12.58 -12.99 9.82
N ILE A 156 12.35 -13.14 11.12
CA ILE A 156 13.36 -13.54 12.09
C ILE A 156 12.98 -14.88 12.71
N ASN A 157 13.96 -15.68 13.15
CA ASN A 157 13.67 -16.86 13.95
C ASN A 157 13.00 -16.45 15.27
N GLU A 158 11.94 -17.16 15.69
CA GLU A 158 11.23 -16.96 16.97
C GLU A 158 12.17 -17.02 18.19
N GLU A 159 13.24 -17.81 18.12
CA GLU A 159 14.23 -17.93 19.21
C GLU A 159 15.30 -16.81 19.21
N SER A 160 15.15 -15.78 18.37
CA SER A 160 16.12 -14.68 18.25
C SER A 160 16.16 -13.78 19.48
N SER A 161 17.19 -12.93 19.56
CA SER A 161 17.36 -12.01 20.70
C SER A 161 16.24 -10.99 20.82
N GLU A 162 16.05 -10.46 22.04
CA GLU A 162 15.08 -9.39 22.35
C GLU A 162 15.20 -8.16 21.42
N ASP A 163 16.39 -7.88 20.88
CA ASP A 163 16.62 -6.79 19.92
C ASP A 163 15.80 -6.92 18.61
N PHE A 164 15.27 -8.11 18.33
CA PHE A 164 14.43 -8.40 17.15
C PHE A 164 13.03 -8.86 17.52
N ALA A 165 12.62 -8.70 18.78
CA ALA A 165 11.36 -9.23 19.29
C ALA A 165 10.14 -8.72 18.52
N ASP A 166 10.21 -7.58 17.84
CA ASP A 166 9.10 -6.98 17.09
C ASP A 166 9.10 -7.33 15.59
N TYR A 167 10.03 -8.16 15.11
CA TYR A 167 10.04 -8.62 13.73
C TYR A 167 9.05 -9.79 13.55
N PRO A 168 8.35 -9.86 12.41
CA PRO A 168 7.57 -11.04 12.06
C PRO A 168 8.42 -12.31 12.11
N THR A 169 7.87 -13.36 12.70
CA THR A 169 8.52 -14.67 12.83
C THR A 169 7.97 -15.70 11.84
N GLU A 170 6.78 -15.42 11.32
CA GLU A 170 6.11 -16.19 10.28
C GLU A 170 5.50 -15.26 9.23
N LEU A 171 5.24 -15.80 8.04
CA LEU A 171 4.49 -15.17 6.98
C LEU A 171 3.46 -16.15 6.44
N LEU A 172 2.18 -15.81 6.55
CA LEU A 172 1.07 -16.58 5.99
C LEU A 172 0.82 -16.13 4.55
N VAL A 173 0.88 -17.05 3.58
CA VAL A 173 0.69 -16.73 2.16
C VAL A 173 -0.06 -17.82 1.41
N TYR A 174 -0.72 -17.39 0.35
CA TYR A 174 -1.30 -18.23 -0.69
C TYR A 174 -0.35 -18.28 -1.88
N LEU A 175 0.07 -19.49 -2.26
CA LEU A 175 0.96 -19.71 -3.40
C LEU A 175 0.18 -20.44 -4.50
N SER A 176 -0.09 -19.72 -5.58
CA SER A 176 -0.79 -20.22 -6.77
C SER A 176 0.19 -20.79 -7.78
N GLU A 177 -0.26 -21.72 -8.63
CA GLU A 177 0.57 -22.24 -9.73
C GLU A 177 1.05 -21.09 -10.63
N GLY A 178 2.35 -21.03 -10.92
CA GLY A 178 2.97 -19.97 -11.71
C GLY A 178 3.57 -18.83 -10.88
N ASP A 179 3.23 -18.69 -9.60
CA ASP A 179 3.88 -17.72 -8.72
C ASP A 179 5.38 -18.02 -8.60
N THR A 180 6.17 -16.96 -8.43
CA THR A 180 7.61 -17.03 -8.24
C THR A 180 7.99 -16.53 -6.86
N MET A 181 8.93 -17.21 -6.21
CA MET A 181 9.47 -16.83 -4.92
C MET A 181 10.98 -16.62 -5.02
N GLU A 182 11.44 -15.44 -4.63
CA GLU A 182 12.85 -15.06 -4.57
C GLU A 182 13.31 -15.07 -3.10
N VAL A 183 14.32 -15.88 -2.80
CA VAL A 183 15.00 -15.94 -1.50
C VAL A 183 16.41 -15.40 -1.66
N THR A 184 16.81 -14.45 -0.80
CA THR A 184 18.11 -13.77 -0.88
C THR A 184 18.96 -13.99 0.38
N ASN A 185 20.27 -13.68 0.29
CA ASN A 185 21.21 -13.59 1.42
C ASN A 185 21.62 -14.90 2.11
N ASP A 186 21.77 -16.01 1.37
CA ASP A 186 22.13 -17.33 1.90
C ASP A 186 21.17 -17.84 3.01
N ASP A 187 19.93 -17.33 3.05
CA ASP A 187 18.93 -17.72 4.04
C ASP A 187 18.16 -18.99 3.64
N SER A 188 17.44 -19.57 4.61
CA SER A 188 16.55 -20.70 4.39
C SER A 188 15.19 -20.47 5.00
N PHE A 189 14.15 -20.92 4.30
CA PHE A 189 12.77 -20.85 4.74
C PHE A 189 12.14 -22.24 4.77
N THR A 190 11.30 -22.49 5.77
CA THR A 190 10.46 -23.68 5.85
C THR A 190 9.03 -23.27 5.58
N LEU A 191 8.43 -23.88 4.56
CA LEU A 191 7.06 -23.68 4.14
C LEU A 191 6.24 -24.84 4.70
N THR A 192 5.31 -24.55 5.61
CA THR A 192 4.44 -25.57 6.22
C THR A 192 3.00 -25.33 5.75
N PRO A 193 2.36 -26.31 5.08
CA PRO A 193 0.96 -26.18 4.67
C PRO A 193 0.04 -25.96 5.87
N VAL A 194 -0.90 -25.03 5.74
CA VAL A 194 -1.87 -24.69 6.80
C VAL A 194 -3.30 -24.69 6.28
N SER A 195 -4.24 -24.95 7.18
CA SER A 195 -5.68 -24.92 6.91
C SER A 195 -6.48 -24.35 8.08
N GLU A 196 -5.81 -23.57 8.94
CA GLU A 196 -6.39 -23.08 10.19
C GLU A 196 -7.12 -21.76 9.96
N GLU A 197 -8.23 -21.58 10.69
CA GLU A 197 -8.96 -20.32 10.78
C GLU A 197 -8.47 -19.56 12.01
N TYR A 198 -8.56 -18.23 11.97
CA TYR A 198 -8.15 -17.33 13.04
C TYR A 198 -9.37 -16.66 13.67
N ASP A 199 -9.44 -16.68 15.00
CA ASP A 199 -10.53 -16.04 15.74
C ASP A 199 -10.24 -14.54 15.95
N ASP A 200 -9.34 -14.24 16.90
CA ASP A 200 -9.14 -12.89 17.44
C ASP A 200 -7.73 -12.34 17.18
N GLU A 201 -6.82 -13.10 16.57
CA GLU A 201 -5.44 -12.70 16.29
C GLU A 201 -5.03 -13.12 14.87
N LEU A 202 -4.52 -12.17 14.09
CA LEU A 202 -3.95 -12.45 12.76
C LEU A 202 -2.43 -12.27 12.79
N PRO A 203 -1.66 -13.32 12.48
CA PRO A 203 -0.22 -13.18 12.26
C PRO A 203 0.08 -12.41 10.97
N ALA A 204 1.35 -12.09 10.75
CA ALA A 204 1.80 -11.45 9.51
C ALA A 204 1.44 -12.28 8.26
N GLY A 205 1.08 -11.58 7.19
CA GLY A 205 0.71 -12.15 5.90
C GLY A 205 -0.76 -11.98 5.53
N MET A 206 -1.17 -12.79 4.54
CA MET A 206 -2.45 -12.70 3.85
C MET A 206 -3.52 -13.56 4.52
N HIS A 207 -4.68 -12.95 4.76
CA HIS A 207 -5.87 -13.58 5.34
C HIS A 207 -7.10 -13.27 4.51
N VAL A 208 -7.91 -14.27 4.16
CA VAL A 208 -9.12 -14.10 3.35
C VAL A 208 -10.35 -14.13 4.24
N ALA A 209 -11.16 -13.07 4.18
CA ALA A 209 -12.44 -13.00 4.87
C ALA A 209 -13.45 -14.02 4.31
N GLY A 210 -14.16 -14.72 5.20
CA GLY A 210 -15.02 -15.86 4.88
C GLY A 210 -14.32 -17.22 5.02
N HIS A 211 -12.99 -17.22 5.14
CA HIS A 211 -12.19 -18.41 5.30
C HIS A 211 -11.25 -18.33 6.52
N ASP A 212 -10.35 -17.36 6.54
CA ASP A 212 -9.39 -17.19 7.62
C ASP A 212 -9.97 -16.41 8.78
N ILE A 213 -10.86 -15.46 8.49
CA ILE A 213 -11.55 -14.60 9.45
C ILE A 213 -12.99 -14.41 9.01
N GLU A 214 -13.91 -14.26 9.96
CA GLU A 214 -15.29 -13.90 9.60
C GLU A 214 -15.36 -12.46 9.05
N ALA A 215 -16.27 -12.20 8.11
CA ALA A 215 -16.61 -10.83 7.73
C ALA A 215 -17.30 -10.06 8.89
N GLY A 216 -17.11 -8.74 8.94
CA GLY A 216 -17.73 -7.88 9.95
C GLY A 216 -17.00 -6.56 10.20
N ASP A 217 -17.50 -5.83 11.19
CA ASP A 217 -16.86 -4.63 11.70
C ASP A 217 -15.95 -5.00 12.87
N TYR A 218 -14.72 -4.49 12.86
CA TYR A 218 -13.68 -4.82 13.83
C TYR A 218 -13.05 -3.56 14.42
N ARG A 219 -12.71 -3.64 15.70
CA ARG A 219 -11.62 -2.84 16.26
C ARG A 219 -10.34 -3.63 16.12
N ILE A 220 -9.41 -3.08 15.35
CA ILE A 220 -8.06 -3.61 15.24
C ILE A 220 -7.20 -2.98 16.34
N THR A 221 -6.37 -3.79 16.98
CA THR A 221 -5.32 -3.32 17.89
C THR A 221 -4.00 -4.02 17.61
N SER A 222 -2.88 -3.33 17.79
CA SER A 222 -1.55 -3.94 17.75
C SER A 222 -0.99 -4.03 19.16
N GLN A 223 -0.13 -5.02 19.41
CA GLN A 223 0.68 -5.01 20.63
C GLN A 223 1.63 -3.78 20.62
N GLU A 224 2.09 -3.35 21.80
CA GLU A 224 3.14 -2.32 21.87
C GLU A 224 4.38 -2.87 21.16
N ALA A 225 4.79 -2.22 20.08
CA ALA A 225 5.95 -2.58 19.27
C ALA A 225 6.80 -1.33 19.05
N GLU A 226 8.12 -1.50 18.97
CA GLU A 226 9.03 -0.43 18.60
C GLU A 226 8.97 -0.10 17.10
N ARG A 227 8.28 -0.92 16.30
CA ARG A 227 8.16 -0.78 14.84
C ARG A 227 6.76 -0.35 14.38
N VAL A 228 6.72 0.21 13.17
CA VAL A 228 5.47 0.48 12.44
C VAL A 228 5.26 -0.60 11.38
N GLY A 229 4.08 -1.19 11.38
CA GLY A 229 3.58 -2.07 10.33
C GLY A 229 2.34 -1.50 9.65
N TYR A 230 1.72 -2.31 8.81
CA TYR A 230 0.49 -1.96 8.10
C TYR A 230 -0.52 -3.09 8.14
N VAL A 231 -1.79 -2.70 8.16
CA VAL A 231 -2.92 -3.57 7.83
C VAL A 231 -3.53 -3.04 6.55
N GLU A 232 -3.47 -3.85 5.51
CA GLU A 232 -4.02 -3.53 4.20
C GLU A 232 -5.23 -4.41 3.92
N THR A 233 -6.20 -3.87 3.18
CA THR A 233 -7.34 -4.65 2.67
C THR A 233 -7.43 -4.44 1.18
N SER A 234 -7.84 -5.49 0.47
CA SER A 234 -8.09 -5.43 -0.97
C SER A 234 -9.22 -6.39 -1.33
N HIS A 235 -10.00 -6.03 -2.33
CA HIS A 235 -11.11 -6.84 -2.84
C HIS A 235 -10.73 -7.64 -4.11
N ALA A 236 -9.69 -7.17 -4.80
CA ALA A 236 -9.12 -7.76 -6.00
C ALA A 236 -7.62 -7.44 -6.03
N GLU A 237 -6.84 -8.25 -6.73
CA GLU A 237 -5.38 -8.13 -6.74
C GLU A 237 -4.91 -6.73 -7.18
N ALA A 238 -3.89 -6.24 -6.48
CA ALA A 238 -3.24 -4.94 -6.71
C ALA A 238 -4.11 -3.70 -6.45
N TYR A 239 -5.32 -3.84 -5.88
CA TYR A 239 -6.14 -2.70 -5.47
C TYR A 239 -6.41 -2.68 -3.97
N VAL A 240 -5.49 -2.03 -3.25
CA VAL A 240 -5.63 -1.76 -1.82
C VAL A 240 -6.76 -0.76 -1.60
N THR A 241 -7.84 -1.21 -0.96
CA THR A 241 -9.02 -0.42 -0.61
C THR A 241 -8.80 0.39 0.66
N SER A 242 -8.00 -0.12 1.60
CA SER A 242 -7.60 0.57 2.82
C SER A 242 -6.20 0.17 3.25
N ARG A 243 -5.43 1.13 3.78
CA ARG A 243 -4.10 0.92 4.38
C ARG A 243 -4.02 1.70 5.69
N ASN A 244 -3.76 0.99 6.78
CA ASN A 244 -3.68 1.58 8.12
C ASN A 244 -2.34 1.24 8.75
N ALA A 245 -1.60 2.27 9.17
CA ALA A 245 -0.37 2.08 9.95
C ALA A 245 -0.70 1.60 11.37
N VAL A 246 0.04 0.62 11.87
CA VAL A 246 -0.11 -0.01 13.20
C VAL A 246 1.22 -0.10 13.94
N GLY A 247 1.19 -0.34 15.25
CA GLY A 247 2.39 -0.44 16.08
C GLY A 247 2.80 0.90 16.69
N ASN A 248 4.09 1.24 16.59
CA ASN A 248 4.71 2.37 17.30
C ASN A 248 4.03 3.72 17.03
N ALA A 249 3.34 4.26 18.03
CA ALA A 249 2.63 5.54 17.93
C ALA A 249 3.55 6.76 17.80
N GLU A 250 4.77 6.68 18.33
CA GLU A 250 5.76 7.76 18.22
C GLU A 250 6.31 7.89 16.79
N GLU A 251 6.26 6.81 16.01
CA GLU A 251 6.71 6.74 14.62
C GLU A 251 5.55 6.81 13.60
N GLY A 252 4.31 7.01 14.06
CA GLY A 252 3.13 7.20 13.21
C GLY A 252 2.23 5.96 13.06
N GLY A 253 2.55 4.86 13.73
CA GLY A 253 1.65 3.73 13.92
C GLY A 253 0.42 4.10 14.76
N ARG A 254 -0.64 3.32 14.65
CA ARG A 254 -1.84 3.47 15.48
C ARG A 254 -1.94 2.27 16.41
N GLU A 255 -2.18 2.53 17.69
CA GLU A 255 -2.47 1.48 18.68
C GLU A 255 -3.82 0.81 18.39
N SER A 256 -4.78 1.56 17.83
CA SER A 256 -6.10 1.03 17.49
C SER A 256 -6.79 1.85 16.39
N PHE A 257 -7.61 1.16 15.59
CA PHE A 257 -8.53 1.75 14.62
C PHE A 257 -9.74 0.84 14.37
N LEU A 258 -10.74 1.37 13.68
CA LEU A 258 -11.91 0.61 13.25
C LEU A 258 -11.80 0.28 11.77
N MET A 259 -12.23 -0.91 11.39
CA MET A 259 -12.18 -1.42 10.02
C MET A 259 -13.40 -2.31 9.77
N THR A 260 -13.99 -2.18 8.58
CA THR A 260 -14.97 -3.15 8.06
C THR A 260 -14.22 -4.09 7.14
N ILE A 261 -14.45 -5.39 7.30
CA ILE A 261 -13.90 -6.46 6.47
C ILE A 261 -15.09 -7.16 5.82
N GLU A 262 -15.17 -7.10 4.48
CA GLU A 262 -16.24 -7.71 3.71
C GLU A 262 -15.88 -9.15 3.31
N GLU A 263 -16.88 -9.98 3.02
CA GLU A 263 -16.66 -11.35 2.55
C GLU A 263 -15.81 -11.36 1.27
N GLY A 264 -14.75 -12.17 1.25
CA GLY A 264 -13.81 -12.25 0.13
C GLY A 264 -12.70 -11.20 0.13
N ASP A 265 -12.72 -10.24 1.07
CA ASP A 265 -11.59 -9.32 1.22
C ASP A 265 -10.32 -10.07 1.63
N ILE A 266 -9.19 -9.63 1.07
CA ILE A 266 -7.86 -10.05 1.50
C ILE A 266 -7.34 -9.00 2.48
N VAL A 267 -7.09 -9.40 3.72
CA VAL A 267 -6.43 -8.63 4.77
C VAL A 267 -4.95 -9.02 4.81
N ASP A 268 -4.06 -8.07 4.58
CA ASP A 268 -2.61 -8.29 4.65
C ASP A 268 -2.01 -7.56 5.88
N VAL A 269 -1.31 -8.32 6.72
CA VAL A 269 -0.65 -7.82 7.93
C VAL A 269 0.86 -7.78 7.69
N ILE A 270 1.43 -6.57 7.63
CA ILE A 270 2.79 -6.36 7.14
C ILE A 270 3.66 -5.70 8.22
N GLY A 271 4.87 -6.20 8.43
CA GLY A 271 5.91 -5.57 9.23
C GLY A 271 5.73 -5.63 10.75
N VAL A 272 4.67 -6.28 11.23
CA VAL A 272 4.40 -6.59 12.65
C VAL A 272 4.07 -8.07 12.80
N GLN A 273 4.36 -8.66 13.96
CA GLN A 273 4.12 -10.09 14.20
C GLN A 273 2.65 -10.48 14.06
N SER A 274 1.77 -9.73 14.71
CA SER A 274 0.34 -9.98 14.70
C SER A 274 -0.46 -8.72 15.00
N ILE A 275 -1.75 -8.77 14.70
CA ILE A 275 -2.76 -7.81 15.15
C ILE A 275 -3.88 -8.57 15.87
N ASN A 276 -4.56 -7.89 16.79
CA ASN A 276 -5.76 -8.41 17.43
C ASN A 276 -7.02 -7.80 16.80
N LEU A 277 -8.03 -8.65 16.65
CA LEU A 277 -9.35 -8.34 16.13
C LEU A 277 -10.36 -8.40 17.29
N GLU A 278 -11.06 -7.30 17.55
CA GLU A 278 -12.25 -7.30 18.41
C GLU A 278 -13.47 -7.04 17.53
N LYS A 279 -14.28 -8.08 17.28
CA LYS A 279 -15.51 -7.95 16.49
C LYS A 279 -16.53 -7.06 17.20
N LEU A 280 -17.14 -6.15 16.46
CA LEU A 280 -18.14 -5.20 16.96
C LEU A 280 -19.55 -5.74 16.70
N ASP A 281 -20.44 -5.52 17.66
CA ASP A 281 -21.87 -5.89 17.61
C ASP A 281 -22.73 -4.90 16.82
#